data_AF-A0A832IZC5-F1
#
_entry.id   AF-A0A832IZC5-F1
#
_cell.length_a   1.000
_cell.length_b   1.000
_cell.length_c   1.000
_cell.angle_alpha   90.00
_cell.angle_beta   90.00
_cell.angle_gamma   90.00
#
_symmetry.space_group_name_H-M   'P 1'
#
loop_
_entity.id
_entity.type
_entity.pdbx_description
1 polymer ?
#
loop_
_entity_poly.entity_id
_entity_poly.type
_entity_poly.pdbx_seq_one_letter_code
_entity_poly.pdbx_strand_id
1 'polypeptide(L)'
;QELFEGKAGCNACHNGPRLTDDQAYNIGVPENPELWSDPMRAMTWTAFASFMGVENYMNVRRDVGAQIIRHPADGSDIGKFNTPTLRELKYTAPYMHNGMIATLSDVVAFYNNGGGDDPNKDPRIKPLGLSDAEQADLVAFLEALSGDPLTGPDYVWEEEIPTNYPAIENWREVAN
;
A
#
# COMPACT_ATOMS: atom_id res chain seq x y z
N GLN A 1 10.90 -11.04 -15.31
CA GLN A 1 11.55 -9.72 -15.32
C GLN A 1 11.27 -8.94 -16.61
N GLU A 2 11.58 -9.48 -17.79
CA GLU A 2 11.35 -8.77 -19.07
C GLU A 2 9.89 -8.29 -19.25
N LEU A 3 8.91 -9.11 -18.90
CA LEU A 3 7.50 -8.71 -18.95
C LEU A 3 7.17 -7.53 -18.03
N PHE A 4 7.69 -7.59 -16.79
CA PHE A 4 7.49 -6.58 -15.74
C PHE A 4 8.08 -5.22 -16.14
N GLU A 5 9.27 -5.24 -16.75
CA GLU A 5 9.98 -4.02 -17.19
C GLU A 5 9.58 -3.55 -18.60
N GLY A 6 9.04 -4.46 -19.40
CA GLY A 6 8.65 -4.24 -20.79
C GLY A 6 7.15 -3.99 -20.92
N LYS A 7 6.43 -4.95 -21.50
CA LYS A 7 5.03 -4.80 -21.90
C LYS A 7 4.10 -4.40 -20.74
N ALA A 8 4.31 -4.92 -19.54
CA ALA A 8 3.48 -4.58 -18.39
C ALA A 8 3.83 -3.21 -17.78
N GLY A 9 5.05 -2.70 -17.99
CA GLY A 9 5.48 -1.36 -17.56
C GLY A 9 5.47 -1.13 -16.04
N CYS A 10 5.47 -2.19 -15.23
CA CYS A 10 5.35 -2.11 -13.77
C CYS A 10 6.52 -1.35 -13.13
N ASN A 11 7.70 -1.42 -13.75
CA ASN A 11 8.90 -0.71 -13.32
C ASN A 11 8.78 0.84 -13.38
N ALA A 12 7.77 1.39 -14.06
CA ALA A 12 7.54 2.82 -14.09
C ALA A 12 7.31 3.41 -12.69
N CYS A 13 6.80 2.61 -11.75
CA CYS A 13 6.64 2.98 -10.34
C CYS A 13 7.37 1.99 -9.39
N HIS A 14 7.41 0.70 -9.74
CA HIS A 14 8.07 -0.33 -8.94
C HIS A 14 9.51 -0.58 -9.40
N ASN A 15 10.40 0.38 -9.15
CA ASN A 15 11.80 0.33 -9.59
C ASN A 15 12.81 0.29 -8.43
N GLY A 16 14.08 0.14 -8.81
CA GLY A 16 15.20 0.14 -7.89
C GLY A 16 15.24 -1.09 -6.97
N PRO A 17 16.18 -1.12 -6.02
CA PRO A 17 16.38 -2.28 -5.15
C PRO A 17 15.20 -2.58 -4.24
N ARG A 18 14.32 -1.60 -3.96
CA ARG A 18 13.12 -1.79 -3.13
C ARG A 18 11.85 -2.06 -3.94
N LEU A 19 11.91 -2.03 -5.27
CA LEU A 19 10.73 -2.16 -6.15
C LEU A 19 9.64 -1.14 -5.80
N THR A 20 10.06 0.10 -5.57
CA THR A 20 9.23 1.26 -5.28
C THR A 20 10.04 2.53 -5.52
N ASP A 21 9.39 3.57 -6.02
CA ASP A 21 9.90 4.93 -6.16
C ASP A 21 9.51 5.86 -4.99
N ASP A 22 8.80 5.32 -3.99
CA ASP A 22 8.19 6.01 -2.85
C ASP A 22 7.28 7.19 -3.22
N GLN A 23 6.83 7.27 -4.49
CA GLN A 23 5.92 8.32 -4.94
C GLN A 23 4.46 7.91 -4.71
N ALA A 24 3.58 8.91 -4.64
CA ALA A 24 2.15 8.69 -4.43
C ALA A 24 1.38 8.73 -5.75
N TYR A 25 0.60 7.69 -6.04
CA TYR A 25 -0.22 7.58 -7.24
C TYR A 25 -1.63 7.11 -6.92
N ASN A 26 -2.57 7.49 -7.79
CA ASN A 26 -3.94 7.02 -7.74
C ASN A 26 -4.17 6.05 -8.90
N ILE A 27 -4.48 4.80 -8.59
CA ILE A 27 -4.72 3.74 -9.58
C ILE A 27 -6.22 3.39 -9.71
N GLY A 28 -7.08 4.13 -9.02
CA GLY A 28 -8.53 3.93 -9.02
C GLY A 28 -9.00 2.69 -8.27
N VAL A 29 -8.29 2.23 -7.23
CA VAL A 29 -8.79 1.11 -6.40
C VAL A 29 -10.15 1.50 -5.80
N PRO A 30 -11.17 0.63 -5.90
CA PRO A 30 -12.49 0.93 -5.35
C PRO A 30 -12.43 1.11 -3.83
N GLU A 31 -13.32 1.95 -3.31
CA GLU A 31 -13.47 2.14 -1.87
C GLU A 31 -13.98 0.85 -1.20
N ASN A 32 -13.54 0.60 0.03
CA ASN A 32 -14.00 -0.54 0.82
C ASN A 32 -15.29 -0.17 1.57
N PRO A 33 -16.46 -0.74 1.21
CA PRO A 33 -17.73 -0.39 1.85
C PRO A 33 -17.77 -0.75 3.35
N GLU A 34 -16.94 -1.71 3.79
CA GLU A 34 -16.88 -2.10 5.20
C GLU A 34 -16.32 -1.00 6.12
N LEU A 35 -15.58 -0.04 5.57
CA LEU A 35 -15.10 1.12 6.34
C LEU A 35 -16.26 1.99 6.83
N TRP A 36 -17.37 1.99 6.09
CA TRP A 36 -18.51 2.85 6.34
C TRP A 36 -19.70 2.12 6.96
N SER A 37 -19.77 0.79 6.81
CA SER A 37 -20.82 -0.02 7.42
C SER A 37 -20.57 -0.31 8.90
N ASP A 38 -19.31 -0.33 9.34
CA ASP A 38 -18.95 -0.48 10.76
C ASP A 38 -18.91 0.89 11.46
N PRO A 39 -19.74 1.12 12.49
CA PRO A 39 -19.79 2.42 13.18
C PRO A 39 -18.47 2.82 13.84
N MET A 40 -17.68 1.86 14.34
CA MET A 40 -16.42 2.15 15.01
C MET A 40 -15.34 2.56 14.00
N ARG A 41 -15.27 1.89 12.84
CA ARG A 41 -14.39 2.29 11.73
C ARG A 41 -14.77 3.68 11.22
N ALA A 42 -16.08 3.93 10.99
CA ALA A 42 -16.56 5.22 10.52
C ALA A 42 -16.27 6.36 11.53
N MET A 43 -16.50 6.14 12.83
CA MET A 43 -16.17 7.11 13.87
C MET A 43 -14.67 7.38 13.98
N THR A 44 -13.85 6.33 13.92
CA THR A 44 -12.38 6.43 13.97
C THR A 44 -11.86 7.23 12.78
N TRP A 45 -12.35 6.92 11.57
CA TRP A 45 -11.98 7.65 10.37
C TRP A 45 -12.41 9.13 10.46
N THR A 46 -13.62 9.41 10.94
CA THR A 46 -14.12 10.80 11.07
C THR A 46 -13.28 11.60 12.06
N ALA A 47 -12.92 11.00 13.20
CA ALA A 47 -12.05 11.63 14.19
C ALA A 47 -10.66 11.89 13.61
N PHE A 48 -10.06 10.90 12.95
CA PHE A 48 -8.77 11.04 12.28
C PHE A 48 -8.77 12.16 11.23
N ALA A 49 -9.76 12.16 10.33
CA ALA A 49 -9.91 13.18 9.30
C ALA A 49 -10.09 14.60 9.90
N SER A 50 -10.79 14.71 11.04
CA SER A 50 -10.90 15.97 11.79
C SER A 50 -9.55 16.44 12.32
N PHE A 51 -8.78 15.56 12.98
CA PHE A 51 -7.46 15.90 13.52
C PHE A 51 -6.46 16.29 12.45
N MET A 52 -6.55 15.66 11.27
CA MET A 52 -5.66 15.94 10.15
C MET A 52 -6.12 17.14 9.31
N GLY A 53 -7.23 17.81 9.65
CA GLY A 53 -7.69 18.99 8.92
C GLY A 53 -8.22 18.69 7.51
N VAL A 54 -8.80 17.51 7.30
CA VAL A 54 -9.47 17.17 6.03
C VAL A 54 -10.71 18.07 5.87
N GLU A 55 -10.78 18.80 4.76
CA GLU A 55 -11.94 19.62 4.45
C GLU A 55 -13.20 18.76 4.34
N ASN A 56 -14.31 19.26 4.88
CA ASN A 56 -15.60 18.56 4.85
C ASN A 56 -15.55 17.12 5.44
N TYR A 57 -14.66 16.87 6.41
CA TYR A 57 -14.44 15.54 7.02
C TYR A 57 -15.73 14.85 7.51
N MET A 58 -16.77 15.59 7.91
CA MET A 58 -18.06 15.00 8.31
C MET A 58 -18.82 14.33 7.16
N ASN A 59 -18.55 14.72 5.91
CA ASN A 59 -19.28 14.26 4.71
C ASN A 59 -18.38 13.52 3.71
N VAL A 60 -17.06 13.61 3.83
CA VAL A 60 -16.15 12.80 3.01
C VAL A 60 -16.35 11.31 3.37
N ARG A 61 -16.53 10.47 2.35
CA ARG A 61 -16.79 9.03 2.45
C ARG A 61 -15.82 8.22 1.59
N ARG A 62 -14.55 8.63 1.64
CA ARG A 62 -13.44 7.96 0.98
C ARG A 62 -12.15 8.19 1.73
N ASP A 63 -11.17 7.30 1.56
CA ASP A 63 -9.80 7.62 1.96
C ASP A 63 -9.20 8.63 0.97
N VAL A 64 -8.69 9.75 1.51
CA VAL A 64 -8.13 10.84 0.70
C VAL A 64 -6.65 10.63 0.38
N GLY A 65 -5.99 9.64 1.00
CA GLY A 65 -4.58 9.35 0.76
C GLY A 65 -3.66 10.54 1.04
N ALA A 66 -2.71 10.80 0.14
CA ALA A 66 -1.69 11.84 0.28
C ALA A 66 -2.23 13.26 0.50
N GLN A 67 -3.49 13.54 0.10
CA GLN A 67 -4.17 14.80 0.36
C GLN A 67 -4.15 15.17 1.86
N ILE A 68 -4.21 14.18 2.76
CA ILE A 68 -4.27 14.39 4.21
C ILE A 68 -3.00 15.00 4.81
N ILE A 69 -1.89 14.96 4.07
CA ILE A 69 -0.61 15.54 4.50
C ILE A 69 -0.27 16.78 3.67
N ARG A 70 -0.52 16.73 2.35
CA ARG A 70 -0.03 17.75 1.42
C ARG A 70 -1.01 18.90 1.22
N HIS A 71 -2.31 18.67 1.40
CA HIS A 71 -3.38 19.66 1.27
C HIS A 71 -3.32 20.60 0.04
N PRO A 72 -3.04 20.12 -1.19
CA PRO A 72 -3.18 20.98 -2.35
C PRO A 72 -4.65 21.43 -2.49
N ALA A 73 -4.87 22.72 -2.74
CA ALA A 73 -6.20 23.33 -2.74
C ALA A 73 -7.11 22.83 -3.88
N ASP A 74 -6.52 22.28 -4.95
CA ASP A 74 -7.26 21.71 -6.08
C ASP A 74 -7.69 20.25 -5.85
N GLY A 75 -7.33 19.65 -4.71
CA GLY A 75 -7.65 18.26 -4.39
C GLY A 75 -6.94 17.24 -5.28
N SER A 76 -5.90 17.64 -6.01
CA SER A 76 -5.19 16.79 -6.97
C SER A 76 -4.51 15.57 -6.35
N ASP A 77 -4.31 15.54 -5.02
CA ASP A 77 -3.73 14.41 -4.30
C ASP A 77 -4.77 13.49 -3.65
N ILE A 78 -6.07 13.76 -3.82
CA ILE A 78 -7.13 12.87 -3.33
C ILE A 78 -7.00 11.50 -4.01
N GLY A 79 -6.94 10.45 -3.18
CA GLY A 79 -6.87 9.05 -3.60
C GLY A 79 -5.48 8.58 -4.02
N LYS A 80 -4.44 9.41 -3.84
CA LYS A 80 -3.05 8.99 -4.10
C LYS A 80 -2.44 8.29 -2.89
N PHE A 81 -1.85 7.13 -3.11
CA PHE A 81 -1.13 6.36 -2.09
C PHE A 81 0.29 6.06 -2.55
N ASN A 82 1.21 5.99 -1.59
CA ASN A 82 2.59 5.64 -1.89
C ASN A 82 2.68 4.26 -2.55
N THR A 83 3.49 4.14 -3.59
CA THR A 83 3.86 2.87 -4.21
C THR A 83 4.47 1.94 -3.15
N PRO A 84 3.84 0.83 -2.75
CA PRO A 84 4.43 -0.08 -1.77
C PRO A 84 5.61 -0.84 -2.38
N THR A 85 6.51 -1.33 -1.53
CA THR A 85 7.50 -2.32 -1.96
C THR A 85 6.82 -3.62 -2.38
N LEU A 86 7.39 -4.29 -3.38
CA LEU A 86 6.94 -5.62 -3.81
C LEU A 86 7.75 -6.77 -3.17
N ARG A 87 8.69 -6.46 -2.26
CA ARG A 87 9.43 -7.49 -1.53
C ARG A 87 8.54 -8.12 -0.47
N GLU A 88 8.65 -9.44 -0.30
CA GLU A 88 7.84 -10.21 0.67
C GLU A 88 6.32 -10.08 0.48
N LEU A 89 5.88 -9.85 -0.76
CA LEU A 89 4.48 -9.61 -1.13
C LEU A 89 3.58 -10.86 -1.01
N LYS A 90 4.13 -12.07 -1.17
CA LYS A 90 3.36 -13.32 -1.33
C LYS A 90 2.40 -13.61 -0.17
N TYR A 91 2.73 -13.17 1.05
CA TYR A 91 1.99 -13.50 2.27
C TYR A 91 1.23 -12.31 2.88
N THR A 92 1.02 -11.25 2.12
CA THR A 92 0.41 -10.00 2.62
C THR A 92 -1.01 -9.76 2.09
N ALA A 93 -1.69 -10.81 1.62
CA ALA A 93 -3.08 -10.71 1.22
C ALA A 93 -3.98 -10.32 2.42
N PRO A 94 -5.08 -9.58 2.20
CA PRO A 94 -5.49 -8.99 0.93
C PRO A 94 -4.68 -7.73 0.55
N TYR A 95 -4.70 -7.37 -0.73
CA TYR A 95 -3.85 -6.34 -1.33
C TYR A 95 -4.53 -4.97 -1.44
N MET A 96 -3.70 -3.96 -1.76
CA MET A 96 -4.02 -2.52 -1.81
C MET A 96 -4.15 -1.88 -0.42
N HIS A 97 -4.23 -0.55 -0.38
CA HIS A 97 -4.26 0.21 0.88
C HIS A 97 -5.47 -0.11 1.78
N ASN A 98 -6.54 -0.65 1.20
CA ASN A 98 -7.81 -0.93 1.87
C ASN A 98 -8.22 -2.42 1.82
N GLY A 99 -7.31 -3.30 1.37
CA GLY A 99 -7.55 -4.75 1.34
C GLY A 99 -8.63 -5.20 0.36
N MET A 100 -8.98 -4.41 -0.65
CA MET A 100 -10.10 -4.72 -1.56
C MET A 100 -9.83 -5.82 -2.57
N ILE A 101 -8.57 -6.18 -2.82
CA ILE A 101 -8.20 -7.16 -3.84
C ILE A 101 -7.63 -8.40 -3.16
N ALA A 102 -8.26 -9.56 -3.34
CA ALA A 102 -7.99 -10.75 -2.54
C ALA A 102 -6.67 -11.45 -2.91
N THR A 103 -6.34 -11.55 -4.21
CA THR A 103 -5.22 -12.36 -4.70
C THR A 103 -4.28 -11.57 -5.61
N LEU A 104 -3.03 -12.02 -5.79
CA LEU A 104 -2.10 -11.42 -6.74
C LEU A 104 -2.59 -11.53 -8.19
N SER A 105 -3.27 -12.63 -8.52
CA SER A 105 -3.92 -12.79 -9.83
C SER A 105 -4.96 -11.70 -10.07
N ASP A 106 -5.76 -11.37 -9.06
CA ASP A 106 -6.74 -10.28 -9.15
C ASP A 106 -6.07 -8.91 -9.25
N VAL A 107 -4.93 -8.70 -8.58
CA VAL A 107 -4.13 -7.47 -8.72
C VAL A 107 -3.60 -7.32 -10.14
N VAL A 108 -3.03 -8.38 -10.71
CA VAL A 108 -2.53 -8.36 -12.10
C VAL A 108 -3.67 -8.13 -13.08
N ALA A 109 -4.82 -8.79 -12.89
CA ALA A 109 -6.01 -8.58 -13.71
C ALA A 109 -6.54 -7.13 -13.61
N PHE A 110 -6.54 -6.54 -12.40
CA PHE A 110 -6.92 -5.14 -12.18
C PHE A 110 -6.06 -4.17 -13.00
N TYR A 111 -4.74 -4.34 -13.00
CA TYR A 111 -3.86 -3.53 -13.84
C TYR A 111 -4.04 -3.85 -15.33
N ASN A 112 -4.22 -5.12 -15.70
CA ASN A 112 -4.45 -5.51 -17.10
C ASN A 112 -5.71 -4.83 -17.69
N ASN A 113 -6.73 -4.62 -16.86
CA ASN A 113 -7.96 -3.91 -17.20
C ASN A 113 -7.86 -2.36 -17.15
N GLY A 114 -6.70 -1.81 -16.74
CA GLY A 114 -6.47 -0.36 -16.69
C GLY A 114 -6.86 0.31 -15.37
N GLY A 115 -6.78 -0.43 -14.28
CA GLY A 115 -7.15 0.03 -12.94
C GLY A 115 -8.65 0.21 -12.77
N GLY A 116 -9.07 0.94 -11.74
CA GLY A 116 -10.48 1.28 -11.55
C GLY A 116 -10.78 2.72 -11.94
N ASP A 117 -11.93 3.24 -11.52
CA ASP A 117 -12.42 4.54 -11.96
C ASP A 117 -12.30 5.58 -10.86
N ASP A 118 -11.50 6.62 -11.12
CA ASP A 118 -11.37 7.77 -10.24
C ASP A 118 -11.00 9.03 -11.04
N PRO A 119 -11.57 10.21 -10.73
CA PRO A 119 -11.24 11.46 -11.43
C PRO A 119 -9.75 11.85 -11.37
N ASN A 120 -9.06 11.47 -10.30
CA ASN A 120 -7.65 11.76 -10.09
C ASN A 120 -6.73 10.60 -10.50
N LYS A 121 -7.26 9.57 -11.17
CA LYS A 121 -6.48 8.41 -11.62
C LYS A 121 -5.30 8.86 -12.48
N ASP A 122 -4.13 8.30 -12.19
CA ASP A 122 -2.91 8.59 -12.93
C ASP A 122 -3.07 8.16 -14.40
N PRO A 123 -2.80 9.06 -15.37
CA PRO A 123 -3.05 8.79 -16.78
C PRO A 123 -2.18 7.67 -17.36
N ARG A 124 -1.14 7.22 -16.66
CA ARG A 124 -0.33 6.05 -17.07
C ARG A 124 -1.07 4.73 -16.87
N ILE A 125 -2.08 4.70 -15.99
CA ILE A 125 -2.86 3.49 -15.69
C ILE A 125 -3.88 3.26 -16.80
N LYS A 126 -3.55 2.32 -17.70
CA LYS A 126 -4.33 1.96 -18.88
C LYS A 126 -4.32 0.45 -19.09
N PRO A 127 -5.28 -0.12 -19.84
CA PRO A 127 -5.28 -1.53 -20.14
C PRO A 127 -3.95 -1.98 -20.77
N LEU A 128 -3.40 -3.09 -20.28
CA LEU A 128 -2.07 -3.57 -20.66
C LEU A 128 -2.10 -4.53 -21.85
N GLY A 129 -3.24 -5.19 -22.10
CA GLY A 129 -3.39 -6.16 -23.19
C GLY A 129 -2.50 -7.39 -23.01
N LEU A 130 -2.30 -7.82 -21.75
CA LEU A 130 -1.60 -9.05 -21.41
C LEU A 130 -2.51 -10.25 -21.70
N SER A 131 -1.93 -11.28 -22.31
CA SER A 131 -2.53 -12.60 -22.43
C SER A 131 -2.59 -13.30 -21.07
N ASP A 132 -3.39 -14.37 -20.95
CA ASP A 132 -3.49 -15.15 -19.72
C ASP A 132 -2.14 -15.75 -19.30
N ALA A 133 -1.32 -16.17 -20.27
CA ALA A 133 0.03 -16.67 -20.01
C ALA A 133 0.94 -15.56 -19.45
N GLU A 134 0.92 -14.36 -20.05
CA GLU A 134 1.70 -13.22 -19.54
C GLU A 134 1.25 -12.81 -18.13
N GLN A 135 -0.07 -12.80 -17.85
CA GLN A 135 -0.57 -12.53 -16.50
C GLN A 135 -0.07 -13.57 -15.49
N ALA A 136 -0.09 -14.86 -15.84
CA ALA A 136 0.43 -15.93 -14.99
C ALA A 136 1.95 -15.80 -14.76
N ASP A 137 2.73 -15.47 -15.79
CA ASP A 137 4.17 -15.23 -15.68
C ASP A 137 4.47 -14.04 -14.76
N LEU A 138 3.65 -12.98 -14.82
CA LEU A 138 3.78 -11.82 -13.95
C LEU A 138 3.48 -12.18 -12.49
N VAL A 139 2.43 -12.96 -12.23
CA VAL A 139 2.12 -13.46 -10.88
C VAL A 139 3.27 -14.32 -10.34
N ALA A 140 3.79 -15.26 -11.15
CA ALA A 140 4.91 -16.10 -10.75
C ALA A 140 6.17 -15.28 -10.40
N PHE A 141 6.45 -14.23 -11.17
CA PHE A 141 7.53 -13.29 -10.85
C PHE A 141 7.29 -12.56 -9.52
N LEU A 142 6.08 -12.07 -9.26
CA LEU A 142 5.74 -11.37 -8.02
C LEU A 142 5.85 -12.29 -6.79
N GLU A 143 5.43 -13.54 -6.90
CA GLU A 143 5.57 -14.54 -5.82
C GLU A 143 7.02 -14.86 -5.51
N ALA A 144 7.89 -14.87 -6.53
CA ALA A 144 9.33 -15.11 -6.38
C ALA A 144 10.08 -13.95 -5.67
N LEU A 145 9.41 -12.82 -5.41
CA LEU A 145 9.97 -11.70 -4.63
C LEU A 145 9.88 -11.92 -3.12
N SER A 146 9.41 -13.09 -2.68
CA SER A 146 9.24 -13.44 -1.26
C SER A 146 10.02 -14.70 -0.93
N GLY A 147 10.64 -14.73 0.24
CA GLY A 147 11.30 -15.91 0.78
C GLY A 147 10.33 -16.93 1.36
N ASP A 148 10.88 -17.98 1.97
CA ASP A 148 10.10 -18.82 2.85
C ASP A 148 9.73 -18.04 4.12
N PRO A 149 8.51 -18.20 4.65
CA PRO A 149 8.06 -17.45 5.80
C PRO A 149 8.85 -17.87 7.05
N LEU A 150 9.29 -16.88 7.83
CA LEU A 150 10.06 -17.07 9.05
C LEU A 150 9.14 -17.39 10.25
N THR A 151 8.42 -18.52 10.18
CA THR A 151 7.41 -18.91 11.19
C THR A 151 7.84 -20.06 12.12
N GLY A 152 9.04 -20.61 11.90
CA GLY A 152 9.60 -21.65 12.76
C GLY A 152 10.00 -21.15 14.16
N PRO A 153 10.18 -22.07 15.13
CA PRO A 153 10.58 -21.74 16.50
C PRO A 153 11.92 -21.00 16.56
N ASP A 154 12.81 -21.25 15.58
CA ASP A 154 14.11 -20.55 15.46
C ASP A 154 13.98 -19.02 15.29
N TYR A 155 12.78 -18.52 14.94
CA TYR A 155 12.50 -17.10 14.73
C TYR A 155 11.63 -16.50 15.85
N VAL A 156 11.29 -17.27 16.88
CA VAL A 156 10.53 -16.80 18.03
C VAL A 156 11.51 -16.44 19.14
N TRP A 157 11.44 -15.20 19.60
CA TRP A 157 12.17 -14.81 20.80
C TRP A 157 11.49 -15.42 22.04
N GLU A 158 12.10 -16.45 22.61
CA GLU A 158 11.54 -17.20 23.76
C GLU A 158 12.02 -16.67 25.12
N GLU A 159 13.10 -15.89 25.15
CA GLU A 159 13.65 -15.39 26.41
C GLU A 159 12.81 -14.25 27.00
N GLU A 160 12.79 -14.12 28.34
CA GLU A 160 12.14 -12.97 28.97
C GLU A 160 12.85 -11.68 28.58
N ILE A 161 12.09 -10.73 28.01
CA ILE A 161 12.59 -9.39 27.75
C ILE A 161 12.86 -8.73 29.11
N PRO A 162 14.10 -8.26 29.39
CA PRO A 162 14.38 -7.56 30.64
C PRO A 162 13.51 -6.30 30.72
N THR A 163 12.53 -6.32 31.62
CA THR A 163 11.64 -5.16 31.86
C THR A 163 12.28 -4.12 32.77
N ASN A 164 13.37 -4.50 33.45
CA ASN A 164 14.17 -3.56 34.22
C ASN A 164 15.06 -2.76 33.26
N TYR A 165 14.68 -1.53 33.01
CA TYR A 165 15.51 -0.56 32.31
C TYR A 165 16.35 0.21 33.35
N PRO A 166 17.64 -0.12 33.56
CA PRO A 166 18.46 0.64 34.48
C PRO A 166 18.54 2.08 33.95
N ALA A 167 18.11 3.04 34.77
CA ALA A 167 18.24 4.45 34.41
C ALA A 167 19.72 4.75 34.14
N ILE A 168 20.01 5.35 33.00
CA ILE A 168 21.33 5.88 32.72
C ILE A 168 21.51 7.10 33.64
N GLU A 169 22.29 6.95 34.71
CA GLU A 169 22.68 8.08 35.56
C GLU A 169 23.39 9.12 34.68
N ASN A 170 22.94 10.37 34.77
CA ASN A 170 23.41 11.47 33.93
C ASN A 170 23.21 11.25 32.41
N TRP A 171 22.08 10.69 31.97
CA TRP A 171 21.71 10.51 30.55
C TRP A 171 21.91 11.75 29.65
N ARG A 172 21.98 12.95 30.24
CA ARG A 172 22.25 14.22 29.54
C ARG A 172 23.73 14.45 29.19
N GLU A 173 24.64 13.72 29.82
CA GLU A 173 26.10 13.88 29.70
C GLU A 173 26.76 12.71 28.98
N VAL A 174 26.02 11.62 28.75
CA VAL A 174 26.53 10.46 28.01
C VAL A 174 26.62 10.81 26.53
N ALA A 175 27.81 10.59 25.95
CA ALA A 175 28.00 10.74 24.51
C ALA A 175 27.20 9.66 23.77
N ASN A 176 26.46 10.08 22.74
CA ASN A 176 25.78 9.18 21.80
C ASN A 176 26.76 8.33 21.01
#